data_AF-A0A0K9PFV4-F1
#
_entry.id   AF-A0A0K9PFV4-F1
#
_cell.length_a   1.000
_cell.length_b   1.000
_cell.length_c   1.000
_cell.angle_alpha   90.00
_cell.angle_beta   90.00
_cell.angle_gamma   90.00
#
_symmetry.space_group_name_H-M   'P 1'
#
loop_
_entity.id
_entity.type
_entity.pdbx_description
1 polymer ?
#
loop_
_entity_poly.entity_id
_entity_poly.type
_entity_poly.pdbx_seq_one_letter_code
_entity_poly.pdbx_strand_id
1 'polypeptide(L)'
;MCGILAVLGCSDDSQAKRAKFLQLSRRLKHRGPDWSGIHQYGDNYLSHQRLAIIDPASGDQPLYKEDKSIVVTVNGKIYNLEDLRKNLSS
;
A
#
# COMPACT_ATOMS: atom_id res chain seq x y z
N MET A 1 -11.88 0.60 7.64
CA MET A 1 -10.85 1.52 7.08
C MET A 1 -9.59 0.72 6.87
N CYS A 2 -8.84 0.88 5.78
CA CYS A 2 -7.61 0.13 5.49
C CYS A 2 -6.53 0.22 6.58
N GLY A 3 -5.44 -0.54 6.43
CA GLY A 3 -4.22 -0.46 7.25
C GLY A 3 -3.00 -0.19 6.39
N ILE A 4 -2.06 0.64 6.88
CA ILE A 4 -0.78 0.92 6.21
C ILE A 4 0.34 0.66 7.22
N LEU A 5 1.39 -0.01 6.77
CA LEU A 5 2.66 -0.10 7.50
C LEU A 5 3.81 0.15 6.52
N ALA A 6 4.70 1.06 6.89
CA ALA A 6 5.94 1.35 6.17
C ALA A 6 7.13 1.25 7.12
N VAL A 7 8.24 0.72 6.62
CA VAL A 7 9.53 0.70 7.32
C VAL A 7 10.57 1.19 6.31
N LEU A 8 11.27 2.27 6.65
CA LEU A 8 12.28 2.90 5.79
C LEU A 8 13.63 2.87 6.48
N GLY A 9 14.70 2.63 5.72
CA GLY A 9 16.08 2.70 6.22
C GLY A 9 16.38 1.76 7.40
N CYS A 10 15.74 0.58 7.46
CA CYS A 10 16.00 -0.37 8.53
C CYS A 10 17.40 -0.98 8.37
N SER A 11 18.28 -0.73 9.34
CA SER A 11 19.70 -1.11 9.32
C SER A 11 20.00 -2.60 9.57
N ASP A 12 18.98 -3.40 9.85
CA ASP A 12 19.10 -4.84 10.13
C ASP A 12 19.24 -5.61 8.81
N ASP A 13 20.39 -6.13 8.38
CA ASP A 13 20.47 -6.82 7.06
C ASP A 13 19.80 -8.21 7.03
N SER A 14 19.28 -8.68 8.17
CA SER A 14 18.91 -10.07 8.32
C SER A 14 17.73 -10.44 7.43
N GLN A 15 17.77 -11.68 6.91
CA GLN A 15 16.63 -12.28 6.19
C GLN A 15 15.34 -12.32 7.03
N ALA A 16 15.45 -12.20 8.36
CA ALA A 16 14.31 -12.13 9.28
C ALA A 16 13.49 -10.83 9.15
N LYS A 17 14.07 -9.74 8.61
CA LYS A 17 13.39 -8.44 8.47
C LYS A 17 12.09 -8.54 7.69
N ARG A 18 12.10 -9.19 6.52
CA ARG A 18 10.90 -9.33 5.69
C ARG A 18 9.81 -10.12 6.41
N ALA A 19 10.17 -11.24 7.04
CA ALA A 19 9.23 -12.05 7.80
C ALA A 19 8.62 -11.25 8.97
N LYS A 20 9.45 -10.48 9.69
CA LYS A 20 9.00 -9.61 10.77
C LYS A 20 8.08 -8.51 10.27
N PHE A 21 8.42 -7.86 9.16
CA PHE A 21 7.58 -6.84 8.53
C PHE A 21 6.20 -7.41 8.15
N LEU A 22 6.17 -8.61 7.55
CA LEU A 22 4.91 -9.28 7.21
C LEU A 22 4.09 -9.62 8.47
N GLN A 23 4.73 -10.08 9.55
CA GLN A 23 4.03 -10.31 10.82
C GLN A 23 3.43 -9.02 11.39
N LEU A 24 4.18 -7.91 11.35
CA LEU A 24 3.69 -6.61 11.81
C LEU A 24 2.53 -6.09 10.94
N SER A 25 2.64 -6.23 9.61
CA SER A 25 1.58 -5.85 8.67
C SER A 25 0.28 -6.62 8.94
N ARG A 26 0.36 -7.94 9.23
CA ARG A 26 -0.81 -8.76 9.55
C ARG A 26 -1.58 -8.30 10.79
N ARG A 27 -0.93 -7.61 11.74
CA ARG A 27 -1.63 -7.05 12.91
C ARG A 27 -2.69 -6.02 12.50
N LEU A 28 -2.55 -5.42 11.32
CA LEU A 28 -3.50 -4.48 10.75
C LEU A 28 -4.61 -5.14 9.93
N LYS A 29 -4.66 -6.49 9.81
CA LYS A 29 -5.66 -7.18 8.98
C LYS A 29 -7.11 -6.87 9.37
N HIS A 30 -7.38 -6.64 10.65
CA HIS A 30 -8.72 -6.26 11.13
C HIS A 30 -9.24 -4.94 10.52
N ARG A 31 -8.34 -4.09 10.02
CA ARG A 31 -8.68 -2.83 9.35
C ARG A 31 -9.06 -3.05 7.88
N GLY A 32 -8.31 -3.92 7.19
CA GLY A 32 -8.52 -4.28 5.80
C GLY A 32 -8.52 -5.79 5.60
N PRO A 33 -9.68 -6.45 5.77
CA PRO A 33 -9.77 -7.90 5.75
C PRO A 33 -9.77 -8.51 4.34
N ASP A 34 -10.04 -7.70 3.31
CA ASP A 34 -10.36 -8.21 1.97
C ASP A 34 -9.11 -8.61 1.18
N TRP A 35 -8.01 -7.86 1.34
CA TRP A 35 -6.79 -8.12 0.59
C TRP A 35 -5.53 -7.54 1.28
N SER A 36 -4.35 -8.06 0.97
CA SER A 36 -3.07 -7.60 1.52
C SER A 36 -2.01 -7.44 0.43
N GLY A 37 -1.26 -6.32 0.46
CA GLY A 37 -0.19 -6.04 -0.50
C GLY A 37 1.08 -5.54 0.15
N ILE A 38 2.20 -5.76 -0.54
CA ILE A 38 3.53 -5.33 -0.12
C ILE A 38 4.34 -4.85 -1.32
N HIS A 39 5.06 -3.76 -1.15
CA HIS A 39 6.16 -3.33 -2.00
C HIS A 39 7.46 -3.30 -1.19
N GLN A 40 8.56 -3.71 -1.83
CA GLN A 40 9.90 -3.66 -1.25
C GLN A 40 10.86 -3.01 -2.24
N TYR A 41 11.63 -2.02 -1.79
CA TYR A 41 12.71 -1.39 -2.55
C TYR A 41 13.97 -1.31 -1.67
N GLY A 42 14.94 -2.18 -1.93
CA GLY A 42 16.08 -2.39 -1.03
C GLY A 42 15.59 -2.79 0.37
N ASP A 43 15.99 -2.00 1.36
CA ASP A 43 15.61 -2.13 2.79
C ASP A 43 14.33 -1.40 3.18
N ASN A 44 13.62 -0.83 2.20
CA ASN A 44 12.38 -0.11 2.41
C ASN A 44 11.19 -1.02 2.10
N TYR A 45 10.21 -1.01 2.98
CA TYR A 45 9.00 -1.82 2.87
C TYR A 45 7.77 -0.94 3.01
N LEU A 46 6.76 -1.20 2.18
CA LEU A 46 5.46 -0.54 2.21
C LEU A 46 4.39 -1.62 2.10
N SER A 47 3.40 -1.63 2.98
CA SER A 47 2.29 -2.59 2.91
C SER A 47 0.94 -1.94 3.12
N HIS A 48 -0.06 -2.61 2.57
CA HIS A 48 -1.46 -2.24 2.63
C HIS A 48 -2.31 -3.43 3.07
N GLN A 49 -3.26 -3.18 3.95
CA GLN A 49 -4.38 -4.06 4.30
C GLN A 49 -5.64 -3.39 3.80
N ARG A 50 -6.31 -3.99 2.82
CA ARG A 50 -7.39 -3.36 2.04
C ARG A 50 -8.76 -3.67 2.62
N LEU A 51 -9.55 -2.62 2.83
CA LEU A 51 -11.01 -2.71 2.90
C LEU A 51 -11.55 -2.18 1.58
N ALA A 52 -12.09 -3.07 0.75
CA ALA A 52 -12.51 -2.79 -0.62
C ALA A 52 -13.90 -2.13 -0.63
N ILE A 53 -13.91 -0.79 -0.66
CA ILE A 53 -15.17 0.00 -0.72
C ILE A 53 -15.41 0.55 -2.14
N ILE A 54 -14.38 1.16 -2.73
CA ILE A 54 -14.43 1.71 -4.09
C ILE A 54 -13.54 0.86 -4.99
N ASP A 55 -14.06 0.56 -6.18
CA ASP A 55 -13.44 -0.33 -7.17
C ASP A 55 -12.93 -1.65 -6.55
N PRO A 56 -13.82 -2.52 -6.04
CA PRO A 56 -13.39 -3.72 -5.35
C PRO A 56 -12.54 -4.67 -6.21
N ALA A 57 -12.76 -4.68 -7.54
CA ALA A 57 -12.12 -5.62 -8.45
C ALA A 57 -10.70 -5.24 -8.88
N SER A 58 -10.38 -3.95 -9.02
CA SER A 58 -9.06 -3.51 -9.52
C SER A 58 -8.29 -2.54 -8.62
N GLY A 59 -8.86 -2.12 -7.48
CA GLY A 59 -8.24 -1.12 -6.59
C GLY A 59 -7.21 -1.66 -5.59
N ASP A 60 -6.53 -2.78 -5.88
CA ASP A 60 -5.53 -3.37 -4.98
C ASP A 60 -4.28 -2.46 -4.85
N GLN A 61 -3.65 -2.44 -3.66
CA GLN A 61 -2.58 -1.49 -3.35
C GLN A 61 -1.37 -2.17 -2.68
N PRO A 62 -0.11 -1.76 -2.92
CA PRO A 62 0.28 -0.45 -3.44
C PRO A 62 -0.07 -0.24 -4.91
N LEU A 63 -0.47 1.00 -5.24
CA LEU A 63 -0.64 1.44 -6.61
C LEU A 63 0.71 1.85 -7.18
N TYR A 64 0.89 1.59 -8.46
CA TYR A 64 2.11 1.89 -9.18
C TYR A 64 1.79 2.87 -10.31
N LYS A 65 2.69 3.81 -10.55
CA LYS A 65 2.72 4.48 -11.86
C LYS A 65 3.08 3.44 -12.93
N GLU A 66 2.67 3.67 -14.18
CA GLU A 66 2.90 2.75 -15.31
C GLU A 66 4.39 2.37 -15.48
N ASP A 67 5.28 3.34 -15.31
CA ASP A 67 6.74 3.15 -15.37
C ASP A 67 7.36 2.62 -14.06
N LYS A 68 6.54 2.37 -13.03
CA LYS A 68 6.92 1.94 -11.68
C LYS A 68 7.88 2.88 -10.93
N SER A 69 8.06 4.11 -11.41
CA SER A 69 8.90 5.12 -10.75
C SER A 69 8.29 5.62 -9.44
N ILE A 70 6.96 5.50 -9.29
CA ILE A 70 6.20 5.91 -8.10
C ILE A 70 5.39 4.73 -7.60
N VAL A 71 5.43 4.55 -6.27
CA VAL A 71 4.61 3.59 -5.53
C VAL A 71 3.85 4.32 -4.44
N VAL A 72 2.54 4.10 -4.33
CA VAL A 72 1.69 4.78 -3.35
C VAL A 72 0.72 3.81 -2.69
N THR A 73 0.42 4.05 -1.42
CA THR A 73 -0.70 3.41 -0.72
C THR A 73 -1.48 4.45 0.07
N VAL A 74 -2.79 4.27 0.18
CA VAL A 74 -3.72 5.25 0.71
C VAL A 74 -4.72 4.56 1.64
N ASN A 75 -4.95 5.17 2.80
CA ASN A 75 -6.03 4.84 3.71
C ASN A 75 -6.96 6.04 3.80
N GLY A 76 -8.04 6.02 3.04
CA GLY A 76 -8.97 7.14 2.93
C GLY A 76 -9.71 7.11 1.61
N LYS A 77 -10.43 8.20 1.34
CA LYS A 77 -11.17 8.42 0.11
C LYS A 77 -10.84 9.81 -0.43
N ILE A 78 -10.50 9.89 -1.71
CA ILE A 78 -10.32 11.15 -2.42
C ILE A 78 -11.66 11.48 -3.07
N TYR A 79 -12.40 12.42 -2.48
CA TYR A 79 -13.79 12.69 -2.89
C TYR A 79 -13.89 13.40 -4.26
N ASN A 80 -12.88 14.19 -4.63
CA ASN A 80 -12.80 14.92 -5.90
C ASN A 80 -11.95 14.16 -6.96
N LEU A 81 -11.97 12.82 -6.93
CA LEU A 81 -11.18 11.99 -7.85
C LEU A 81 -11.47 12.30 -9.34
N GLU A 82 -12.73 12.55 -9.69
CA GLU A 82 -13.13 12.83 -11.06
C GLU A 82 -12.53 14.15 -11.59
N ASP A 83 -12.55 15.21 -10.78
CA ASP A 83 -11.97 16.50 -11.16
C ASP A 83 -10.44 16.41 -11.26
N LEU A 84 -9.81 15.70 -10.32
CA LEU A 84 -8.37 15.45 -10.38
C LEU A 84 -7.97 14.67 -11.65
N ARG A 85 -8.74 13.64 -12.03
CA ARG A 85 -8.49 12.89 -13.26
C ARG A 85 -8.55 13.80 -14.48
N LYS A 86 -9.56 14.66 -14.60
CA LYS A 86 -9.68 15.63 -15.71
C LYS A 86 -8.50 16.61 -15.78
N ASN A 87 -8.05 17.10 -14.64
CA ASN A 87 -6.93 18.05 -14.56
C ASN A 87 -5.56 17.42 -14.84
N LEU A 88 -5.43 16.11 -14.63
CA LEU A 88 -4.16 15.38 -14.79
C LEU A 88 -4.08 14.57 -16.09
N SER A 89 -5.17 14.44 -16.84
CA SER A 89 -5.23 13.71 -18.11
C SER A 89 -4.70 14.51 -19.31
N SER A 90 -3.64 15.30 -19.11
CA SER A 90 -2.93 16.02 -20.18
C SER A 90 -1.85 15.15 -20.82
#